data_AF-A0A917DB56-F1
#
_entry.id   AF-A0A917DB56-F1
#
_cell.length_a   1.000
_cell.length_b   1.000
_cell.length_c   1.000
_cell.angle_alpha   90.00
_cell.angle_beta   90.00
_cell.angle_gamma   90.00
#
_symmetry.space_group_name_H-M   'P 1'
#
loop_
_entity.id
_entity.type
_entity.pdbx_description
1 polymer ?
#
loop_
_entity_poly.entity_id
_entity_poly.type
_entity_poly.pdbx_seq_one_letter_code
_entity_poly.pdbx_strand_id
1 'polypeptide(L)'
;MLTLNSCANKNYQYIENIKRDHNTGKENSKIILKSKNFNPSKKVFRKLNNISDDFIYIFSWVNYLPMAGTNHFRCLIYDRKSRRTFYVFNTLENTKSIYIDDNTIKFKEQKLILNYYLEKNIAALIALSPAFGSSEIGSEYYLFDSLSKEAFVIKNLVLNDDGEIWK
;
A
#
# COMPACT_ATOMS: atom_id res chain seq x y z
N MET A 1 34.26 -18.42 8.21
CA MET A 1 32.80 -18.48 7.96
C MET A 1 32.20 -17.23 8.55
N LEU A 2 31.91 -16.20 7.74
CA LEU A 2 31.35 -14.93 8.20
C LEU A 2 30.04 -14.71 7.45
N THR A 3 28.92 -15.10 8.07
CA THR A 3 27.59 -14.78 7.59
C THR A 3 27.25 -13.35 7.97
N LEU A 4 27.59 -12.41 7.08
CA LEU A 4 27.03 -11.06 7.05
C LEU A 4 25.55 -11.15 6.67
N ASN A 5 24.69 -11.52 7.62
CA ASN A 5 23.26 -11.28 7.51
C ASN A 5 23.03 -9.78 7.61
N SER A 6 23.10 -9.09 6.46
CA SER A 6 22.72 -7.69 6.36
C SER A 6 21.33 -7.52 7.00
N CYS A 7 21.20 -6.58 7.93
CA CYS A 7 19.92 -6.18 8.52
C CYS A 7 18.96 -5.70 7.43
N ALA A 8 18.33 -6.64 6.73
CA ALA A 8 17.18 -6.37 5.90
C ALA A 8 16.08 -5.88 6.83
N ASN A 9 15.71 -4.61 6.68
CA ASN A 9 14.76 -3.89 7.54
C ASN A 9 13.61 -4.79 8.03
N LYS A 10 13.51 -4.98 9.35
CA LYS A 10 12.54 -5.87 10.03
C LYS A 10 11.10 -5.62 9.56
N ASN A 11 10.70 -4.36 9.36
CA ASN A 11 9.36 -3.99 8.94
C ASN A 11 9.07 -4.40 7.49
N TYR A 12 10.06 -4.28 6.60
CA TYR A 12 9.95 -4.84 5.25
C TYR A 12 9.77 -6.36 5.27
N GLN A 13 10.45 -7.08 6.17
CA GLN A 13 10.30 -8.53 6.29
C GLN A 13 8.90 -8.94 6.77
N TYR A 14 8.27 -8.16 7.65
CA TYR A 14 6.86 -8.40 8.00
C TYR A 14 5.95 -8.36 6.78
N ILE A 15 6.11 -7.35 5.91
CA ILE A 15 5.31 -7.24 4.69
C ILE A 15 5.56 -8.42 3.74
N GLU A 16 6.80 -8.84 3.53
CA GLU A 16 7.08 -9.99 2.66
C GLU A 16 6.50 -11.31 3.21
N ASN A 17 6.54 -11.50 4.53
CA ASN A 17 5.94 -12.67 5.19
C ASN A 17 4.42 -12.68 5.05
N ILE A 18 3.75 -11.57 5.39
CA ILE A 18 2.29 -11.45 5.26
C ILE A 18 1.85 -11.71 3.81
N LYS A 19 2.55 -11.13 2.84
CA LYS A 19 2.29 -11.35 1.41
C LYS A 19 2.43 -12.83 1.03
N ARG A 20 3.50 -13.49 1.47
CA ARG A 20 3.73 -14.91 1.19
C ARG A 20 2.60 -15.75 1.77
N ASP A 21 2.25 -15.53 3.03
CA ASP A 21 1.26 -16.32 3.74
C ASP A 21 -0.14 -16.12 3.11
N HIS A 22 -0.50 -14.88 2.73
CA HIS A 22 -1.73 -14.59 1.98
C HIS A 22 -1.77 -15.32 0.62
N ASN A 23 -0.66 -15.36 -0.11
CA ASN A 23 -0.58 -15.97 -1.43
C ASN A 23 -0.61 -17.51 -1.39
N THR A 24 -0.10 -18.13 -0.31
CA THR A 24 -0.19 -19.59 -0.13
C THR A 24 -1.62 -20.05 0.12
N GLY A 25 -2.43 -19.22 0.78
CA GLY A 25 -3.83 -19.55 1.09
C GLY A 25 -4.85 -19.28 -0.02
N LYS A 26 -4.46 -18.65 -1.13
CA LYS A 26 -5.40 -18.20 -2.18
C LYS A 26 -4.78 -18.24 -3.58
N GLU A 27 -5.14 -19.26 -4.38
CA GLU A 27 -4.58 -19.48 -5.72
C GLU A 27 -4.80 -18.30 -6.70
N ASN A 28 -5.94 -17.61 -6.61
CA ASN A 28 -6.35 -16.56 -7.56
C ASN A 28 -6.18 -15.11 -7.06
N SER A 29 -5.62 -14.87 -5.88
CA SER A 29 -5.53 -13.51 -5.30
C SER A 29 -4.09 -13.11 -4.92
N LYS A 30 -3.12 -13.41 -5.78
CA LYS A 30 -1.72 -13.11 -5.51
C LYS A 30 -1.48 -11.60 -5.42
N ILE A 31 -0.88 -11.15 -4.32
CA ILE A 31 -0.45 -9.76 -4.13
C ILE A 31 0.92 -9.55 -4.78
N ILE A 32 1.01 -8.58 -5.72
CA ILE A 32 2.24 -8.27 -6.46
C ILE A 32 2.58 -6.77 -6.31
N LEU A 33 3.54 -6.47 -5.44
CA LEU A 33 4.02 -5.10 -5.20
C LEU A 33 5.36 -4.79 -5.85
N LYS A 34 5.81 -5.60 -6.81
CA LYS A 34 7.10 -5.44 -7.48
C LYS A 34 6.88 -5.29 -8.97
N SER A 35 7.45 -4.25 -9.56
CA SER A 35 7.67 -4.18 -11.01
C SER A 35 9.10 -4.66 -11.29
N LYS A 36 9.37 -5.17 -12.51
CA LYS A 36 10.61 -5.85 -12.99
C LYS A 36 11.87 -5.75 -12.10
N ASN A 37 12.30 -4.55 -11.69
CA ASN A 37 13.47 -4.34 -10.81
C ASN A 37 13.24 -3.35 -9.64
N PHE A 38 12.00 -3.04 -9.26
CA PHE A 38 11.70 -2.03 -8.25
C PHE A 38 10.79 -2.59 -7.16
N ASN A 39 11.29 -2.51 -5.92
CA ASN A 39 10.60 -2.92 -4.70
C ASN A 39 10.40 -1.69 -3.81
N PRO A 40 9.25 -0.99 -3.94
CA PRO A 40 8.98 0.24 -3.21
C PRO A 40 8.97 -0.01 -1.70
N SER A 41 8.31 -1.06 -1.21
CA SER A 41 8.26 -1.38 0.21
C SER A 41 9.65 -1.47 0.85
N LYS A 42 10.59 -2.18 0.20
CA LYS A 42 11.97 -2.28 0.69
C LYS A 42 12.66 -0.92 0.79
N LYS A 43 12.43 -0.02 -0.18
CA LYS A 43 13.01 1.33 -0.17
C LYS A 43 12.36 2.23 0.87
N VAL A 44 11.03 2.17 0.99
CA VAL A 44 10.24 2.95 1.96
C VAL A 44 10.69 2.66 3.38
N PHE A 45 10.71 1.38 3.78
CA PHE A 45 11.12 1.03 5.13
C PHE A 45 12.61 1.31 5.37
N ARG A 46 13.49 1.18 4.35
CA ARG A 46 14.89 1.63 4.49
C ARG A 46 15.01 3.13 4.80
N LYS A 47 14.10 3.97 4.29
CA LYS A 47 14.10 5.41 4.55
C LYS A 47 13.44 5.77 5.88
N LEU A 48 12.42 5.01 6.29
CA LEU A 48 11.73 5.18 7.56
C LEU A 48 12.43 4.39 8.65
N ASN A 49 13.35 5.03 9.36
CA ASN A 49 14.12 4.43 10.45
C ASN A 49 13.35 4.35 11.79
N ASN A 50 12.30 5.15 11.95
CA ASN A 50 11.61 5.35 13.24
C ASN A 50 10.14 4.91 13.23
N ILE A 51 9.85 3.72 12.70
CA ILE A 51 8.51 3.13 12.75
C ILE A 51 8.56 1.89 13.64
N SER A 52 7.57 1.76 14.53
CA SER A 52 7.44 0.57 15.37
C SER A 52 7.19 -0.70 14.54
N ASP A 53 7.15 -1.87 15.18
CA ASP A 53 6.70 -3.10 14.54
C ASP A 53 5.17 -3.26 14.54
N ASP A 54 4.43 -2.29 15.08
CA ASP A 54 2.97 -2.23 15.12
C ASP A 54 2.44 -1.12 14.20
N PHE A 55 2.19 -1.49 12.94
CA PHE A 55 1.83 -0.56 11.88
C PHE A 55 0.84 -1.16 10.88
N ILE A 56 0.11 -0.28 10.20
CA ILE A 56 -0.69 -0.59 9.01
C ILE A 56 0.03 0.00 7.81
N TYR A 57 0.18 -0.80 6.75
CA TYR A 57 0.78 -0.39 5.49
C TYR A 57 -0.23 -0.49 4.36
N ILE A 58 -0.54 0.64 3.71
CA ILE A 58 -1.45 0.70 2.57
C ILE A 58 -0.65 1.17 1.36
N PHE A 59 -0.58 0.34 0.32
CA PHE A 59 0.21 0.59 -0.87
C PHE A 59 -0.67 0.61 -2.12
N SER A 60 -0.37 1.49 -3.08
CA SER A 60 -0.92 1.41 -4.43
C SER A 60 0.11 1.82 -5.48
N TRP A 61 0.05 1.16 -6.63
CA TRP A 61 0.63 1.69 -7.85
C TRP A 61 -0.25 2.81 -8.36
N VAL A 62 0.39 3.86 -8.87
CA VAL A 62 -0.34 4.97 -9.45
C VAL A 62 -0.54 4.69 -10.93
N ASN A 63 -1.77 4.32 -11.29
CA ASN A 63 -2.15 3.96 -12.65
C ASN A 63 -2.86 5.15 -13.32
N TYR A 64 -2.13 5.93 -14.10
CA TYR A 64 -2.70 6.86 -15.09
C TYR A 64 -2.57 6.19 -16.46
N LEU A 65 -3.57 6.18 -17.34
CA LEU A 65 -3.35 5.89 -18.76
C LEU A 65 -2.75 7.16 -19.39
N PRO A 66 -1.59 7.12 -20.11
CA PRO A 66 -0.90 5.99 -20.76
C PRO A 66 0.27 5.37 -19.97
N MET A 67 0.35 5.58 -18.67
CA MET A 67 1.53 5.33 -17.80
C MET A 67 1.54 3.95 -17.11
N ALA A 68 0.80 2.98 -17.65
CA ALA A 68 0.83 1.59 -17.16
C ALA A 68 2.27 1.06 -17.23
N GLY A 69 2.80 0.60 -16.09
CA GLY A 69 4.17 0.06 -15.99
C GLY A 69 5.25 1.05 -15.54
N THR A 70 4.88 2.26 -15.08
CA THR A 70 5.82 3.13 -14.36
C THR A 70 6.06 2.66 -12.92
N ASN A 71 7.21 3.00 -12.36
CA ASN A 71 7.54 2.73 -10.95
C ASN A 71 6.86 3.73 -9.99
N HIS A 72 5.83 4.46 -10.43
CA HIS A 72 5.15 5.47 -9.62
C HIS A 72 4.22 4.81 -8.61
N PHE A 73 4.45 5.08 -7.33
CA PHE A 73 3.68 4.50 -6.24
C PHE A 73 3.35 5.54 -5.19
N ARG A 74 2.32 5.21 -4.40
CA ARG A 74 1.97 5.88 -3.15
C ARG A 74 1.79 4.83 -2.07
N CYS A 75 2.19 5.16 -0.85
CA CYS A 75 1.81 4.38 0.31
C CYS A 75 1.61 5.23 1.56
N LEU A 76 0.71 4.75 2.41
CA LEU A 76 0.41 5.29 3.71
C LEU A 76 0.90 4.28 4.75
N ILE A 77 1.67 4.73 5.73
CA ILE A 77 2.02 3.92 6.91
C ILE A 77 1.44 4.58 8.14
N TYR A 78 0.58 3.87 8.86
CA TYR A 78 0.06 4.29 10.15
C TYR A 78 0.77 3.51 11.25
N ASP A 79 1.57 4.20 12.07
CA ASP A 79 2.23 3.63 13.25
C ASP A 79 1.30 3.75 14.46
N ARG A 80 0.80 2.61 14.97
CA ARG A 80 -0.20 2.62 16.05
C ARG A 80 0.37 3.14 17.36
N LYS A 81 1.67 2.87 17.60
CA LYS A 81 2.34 3.26 18.85
C LYS A 81 2.45 4.78 18.97
N SER A 82 2.87 5.44 17.91
CA SER A 82 3.01 6.90 17.88
C SER A 82 1.75 7.64 17.43
N ARG A 83 0.75 6.92 16.90
CA ARG A 83 -0.43 7.48 16.22
C ARG A 83 -0.08 8.42 15.07
N ARG A 84 1.10 8.24 14.47
CA ARG A 84 1.55 9.04 13.33
C ARG A 84 1.27 8.32 12.02
N THR A 85 0.89 9.11 11.03
CA THR A 85 0.72 8.66 9.65
C THR A 85 1.84 9.24 8.80
N PHE A 86 2.53 8.38 8.05
CA PHE A 86 3.55 8.75 7.07
C PHE A 86 2.97 8.57 5.68
N TYR A 87 2.98 9.64 4.88
CA TYR A 87 2.57 9.60 3.48
C TYR A 87 3.83 9.53 2.62
N VAL A 88 3.99 8.45 1.89
CA VAL A 88 5.24 8.14 1.19
C VAL A 88 4.94 7.92 -0.28
N PHE A 89 5.69 8.57 -1.14
CA PHE A 89 5.46 8.51 -2.58
C PHE A 89 6.76 8.73 -3.34
N ASN A 90 6.73 8.48 -4.63
CA ASN A 90 7.69 9.02 -5.58
C ASN A 90 6.95 9.85 -6.62
N THR A 91 7.70 10.49 -7.53
CA THR A 91 7.11 11.27 -8.62
C THR A 91 7.46 10.65 -9.96
N LEU A 92 6.76 11.07 -11.01
CA LEU A 92 7.01 10.61 -12.38
C LEU A 92 8.40 11.02 -12.86
N GLU A 93 8.83 12.24 -12.52
CA GLU A 93 10.12 12.80 -12.88
C GLU A 93 11.26 12.06 -12.16
N ASN A 94 10.98 11.51 -10.97
CA ASN A 94 11.99 10.85 -10.15
C ASN A 94 11.45 9.60 -9.44
N THR A 95 11.24 8.54 -10.21
CA THR A 95 10.70 7.27 -9.70
C THR A 95 11.66 6.53 -8.75
N LYS A 96 12.94 6.92 -8.68
CA LYS A 96 13.92 6.32 -7.76
C LYS A 96 13.90 6.95 -6.38
N SER A 97 13.54 8.23 -6.29
CA SER A 97 13.47 8.99 -5.04
C SER A 97 12.22 8.65 -4.26
N ILE A 98 12.33 8.71 -2.93
CA ILE A 98 11.23 8.46 -2.01
C ILE A 98 11.01 9.76 -1.26
N TYR A 99 9.82 10.33 -1.35
CA TYR A 99 9.39 11.50 -0.60
C TYR A 99 8.52 11.04 0.57
N ILE A 100 8.68 11.69 1.71
CA ILE A 100 7.87 11.47 2.91
C ILE A 100 7.26 12.83 3.23
N ASP A 101 5.95 12.84 3.40
CA ASP A 101 5.16 14.00 3.78
C ASP A 101 4.26 13.57 4.95
N ASP A 102 3.94 14.53 5.82
CA ASP A 102 3.11 14.34 7.00
C ASP A 102 1.68 14.85 6.76
N ASN A 103 1.39 15.50 5.62
CA ASN A 103 0.03 15.86 5.24
C ASN A 103 -0.16 16.04 3.73
N THR A 104 -0.98 15.20 3.11
CA THR A 104 -1.28 15.40 1.69
C THR A 104 -2.71 14.99 1.31
N ILE A 105 -3.33 15.84 0.49
CA ILE A 105 -4.63 15.62 -0.17
C ILE A 105 -4.55 14.45 -1.16
N LYS A 106 -3.35 14.07 -1.62
CA LYS A 106 -3.13 13.02 -2.64
C LYS A 106 -3.32 11.58 -2.12
N PHE A 107 -3.74 11.43 -0.86
CA PHE A 107 -3.93 10.15 -0.17
C PHE A 107 -5.36 9.98 0.35
N LYS A 108 -6.36 10.64 -0.25
CA LYS A 108 -7.78 10.53 0.18
C LYS A 108 -8.23 9.07 0.25
N GLU A 109 -7.90 8.28 -0.76
CA GLU A 109 -8.25 6.86 -0.85
C GLU A 109 -7.57 6.02 0.23
N GLN A 110 -6.26 6.16 0.41
CA GLN A 110 -5.55 5.42 1.47
C GLN A 110 -6.03 5.83 2.87
N LYS A 111 -6.39 7.11 3.08
CA LYS A 111 -7.00 7.59 4.33
C LYS A 111 -8.36 6.95 4.56
N LEU A 112 -9.22 6.90 3.53
CA LEU A 112 -10.53 6.25 3.62
C LEU A 112 -10.37 4.75 3.95
N ILE A 113 -9.47 4.06 3.26
CA ILE A 113 -9.17 2.64 3.51
C ILE A 113 -8.71 2.43 4.96
N LEU A 114 -7.81 3.29 5.46
CA LEU A 114 -7.36 3.21 6.85
C LEU A 114 -8.53 3.37 7.82
N ASN A 115 -9.41 4.35 7.59
CA ASN A 115 -10.57 4.58 8.45
C ASN A 115 -11.49 3.35 8.48
N TYR A 116 -11.89 2.84 7.31
CA TYR A 116 -12.71 1.62 7.22
C TYR A 116 -12.06 0.42 7.89
N TYR A 117 -10.73 0.29 7.80
CA TYR A 117 -10.00 -0.77 8.49
C TYR A 117 -10.05 -0.64 10.01
N LEU A 118 -9.78 0.57 10.53
CA LEU A 118 -9.82 0.87 11.95
C LEU A 118 -11.23 0.70 12.54
N GLU A 119 -12.26 1.03 11.77
CA GLU A 119 -13.68 0.87 12.11
C GLU A 119 -14.22 -0.56 11.91
N LYS A 120 -13.35 -1.52 11.54
CA LYS A 120 -13.73 -2.92 11.29
C LYS A 120 -14.77 -3.11 10.18
N ASN A 121 -14.80 -2.18 9.22
CA ASN A 121 -15.71 -2.18 8.08
C ASN A 121 -15.00 -2.44 6.73
N ILE A 122 -13.77 -2.97 6.75
CA ILE A 122 -12.98 -3.17 5.52
C ILE A 122 -13.69 -4.07 4.48
N ALA A 123 -14.56 -4.98 4.93
CA ALA A 123 -15.35 -5.85 4.07
C ALA A 123 -16.23 -5.07 3.09
N ALA A 124 -16.75 -3.90 3.48
CA ALA A 124 -17.53 -3.03 2.61
C ALA A 124 -16.71 -2.52 1.42
N LEU A 125 -15.43 -2.19 1.62
CA LEU A 125 -14.55 -1.75 0.53
C LEU A 125 -14.15 -2.91 -0.40
N ILE A 126 -13.98 -4.11 0.15
CA ILE A 126 -13.62 -5.29 -0.63
C ILE A 126 -14.77 -5.72 -1.55
N ALA A 127 -16.02 -5.51 -1.10
CA ALA A 127 -17.22 -5.87 -1.84
C ALA A 127 -17.62 -4.86 -2.93
N LEU A 128 -16.84 -3.79 -3.16
CA LEU A 128 -17.16 -2.79 -4.17
C LEU A 128 -17.16 -3.41 -5.58
N SER A 129 -18.28 -3.24 -6.28
CA SER A 129 -18.42 -3.58 -7.69
C SER A 129 -17.51 -2.70 -8.56
N PRO A 130 -17.11 -3.16 -9.75
CA PRO A 130 -16.38 -2.32 -10.70
C PRO A 130 -17.22 -1.11 -11.11
N ALA A 131 -16.66 0.10 -10.94
CA ALA A 131 -17.35 1.34 -11.32
C ALA A 131 -17.41 1.57 -12.85
N PHE A 132 -16.63 0.83 -13.65
CA PHE A 132 -16.52 1.03 -15.10
C PHE A 132 -16.50 -0.28 -15.91
N GLY A 133 -17.02 -0.20 -17.15
CA GLY A 133 -16.88 -1.24 -18.16
C GLY A 133 -15.49 -1.22 -18.82
N SER A 134 -14.69 -2.27 -18.55
CA SER A 134 -13.49 -2.76 -19.25
C SER A 134 -12.35 -1.81 -19.69
N SER A 135 -12.47 -0.49 -19.56
CA SER A 135 -11.54 0.48 -20.17
C SER A 135 -10.78 1.33 -19.16
N GLU A 136 -11.34 1.55 -17.97
CA GLU A 136 -10.72 2.35 -16.90
C GLU A 136 -10.23 1.42 -15.79
N ILE A 137 -8.92 1.17 -15.77
CA ILE A 137 -8.29 0.37 -14.72
C ILE A 137 -8.21 1.22 -13.45
N GLY A 138 -9.17 1.04 -12.55
CA GLY A 138 -9.10 1.61 -11.20
C GLY A 138 -7.81 1.20 -10.49
N SER A 139 -7.32 2.05 -9.58
CA SER A 139 -6.14 1.72 -8.79
C SER A 139 -6.44 0.56 -7.84
N GLU A 140 -5.52 -0.43 -7.78
CA GLU A 140 -5.56 -1.46 -6.75
C GLU A 140 -4.80 -0.98 -5.51
N TYR A 141 -5.41 -1.17 -4.34
CA TYR A 141 -4.81 -0.86 -3.05
C TYR A 141 -4.58 -2.15 -2.27
N TYR A 142 -3.42 -2.23 -1.63
CA TYR A 142 -3.00 -3.38 -0.85
C TYR A 142 -2.78 -2.93 0.59
N LEU A 143 -3.59 -3.46 1.51
CA LEU A 143 -3.48 -3.20 2.94
C LEU A 143 -2.80 -4.38 3.63
N PHE A 144 -1.87 -4.10 4.53
CA PHE A 144 -1.19 -5.08 5.38
C PHE A 144 -1.22 -4.61 6.82
N ASP A 145 -1.59 -5.49 7.74
CA ASP A 145 -1.53 -5.25 9.18
C ASP A 145 -0.36 -6.04 9.78
N SER A 146 0.64 -5.34 10.34
CA SER A 146 1.79 -6.00 10.94
C SER A 146 1.46 -6.74 12.23
N LEU A 147 0.36 -6.44 12.93
CA LEU A 147 -0.04 -7.10 14.17
C LEU A 147 -0.91 -8.33 13.87
N SER A 148 -2.03 -8.14 13.17
CA SER A 148 -2.95 -9.24 12.85
C SER A 148 -2.40 -10.20 11.78
N LYS A 149 -1.37 -9.76 11.04
CA LYS A 149 -0.80 -10.47 9.88
C LYS A 149 -1.78 -10.65 8.73
N GLU A 150 -2.85 -9.87 8.70
CA GLU A 150 -3.82 -9.89 7.62
C GLU A 150 -3.36 -9.03 6.44
N ALA A 151 -3.84 -9.41 5.25
CA ALA A 151 -3.72 -8.60 4.06
C ALA A 151 -5.04 -8.55 3.29
N PHE A 152 -5.30 -7.39 2.69
CA PHE A 152 -6.51 -7.14 1.90
C PHE A 152 -6.13 -6.47 0.58
N VAL A 153 -6.89 -6.81 -0.47
CA VAL A 153 -6.80 -6.16 -1.77
C VAL A 153 -8.12 -5.43 -1.99
N ILE A 154 -8.06 -4.11 -2.10
CA ILE A 154 -9.19 -3.25 -2.38
C ILE A 154 -9.06 -2.83 -3.84
N LYS A 155 -10.08 -3.17 -4.64
CA LYS A 155 -10.17 -2.84 -6.06
C LYS A 155 -11.30 -1.85 -6.27
N ASN A 156 -11.27 -1.14 -7.39
CA ASN A 156 -12.39 -0.32 -7.85
C ASN A 156 -12.80 0.81 -6.89
N LEU A 157 -11.93 1.22 -5.96
CA LEU A 157 -12.20 2.37 -5.10
C LEU A 157 -11.99 3.66 -5.91
N VAL A 158 -13.08 4.37 -6.16
CA VAL A 158 -13.11 5.69 -6.80
C VAL A 158 -13.83 6.64 -5.87
N LEU A 159 -13.29 7.84 -5.70
CA LEU A 159 -13.91 8.88 -4.88
C LEU A 159 -14.45 9.99 -5.76
N ASN A 160 -15.59 10.58 -5.38
CA ASN A 160 -16.08 11.83 -5.97
C ASN A 160 -15.26 13.03 -5.44
N ASP A 161 -15.55 14.24 -5.94
CA ASP A 161 -14.84 15.46 -5.54
C ASP A 161 -14.94 15.74 -4.03
N ASP A 162 -16.07 15.36 -3.42
CA ASP A 162 -16.34 15.47 -1.99
C ASP A 162 -15.55 14.44 -1.15
N GLY A 163 -14.91 13.45 -1.80
CA GLY A 163 -14.12 12.41 -1.15
C GLY A 163 -14.93 11.22 -0.66
N GLU A 164 -16.19 11.10 -1.08
CA GLU A 164 -17.07 9.96 -0.83
C GLU A 164 -16.88 8.88 -1.89
N ILE A 165 -17.21 7.63 -1.54
CA ILE A 165 -17.17 6.51 -2.49
C ILE A 165 -18.15 6.80 -3.63
N TRP A 166 -17.64 6.86 -4.85
CA TRP A 166 -18.45 6.98 -6.05
C TRP A 166 -19.21 5.67 -6.28
N LYS A 167 -20.54 5.77 -6.39
CA LYS A 167 -21.47 4.64 -6.51
C LYS A 167 -22.00 4.50 -7.92
#